data_AF-V4LA58-F1
#
_entry.id   AF-V4LA58-F1
#
_cell.length_a   1.000
_cell.length_b   1.000
_cell.length_c   1.000
_cell.angle_alpha   90.00
_cell.angle_beta   90.00
_cell.angle_gamma   90.00
#
_symmetry.space_group_name_H-M   'P 1'
#
loop_
_entity.id
_entity.type
_entity.pdbx_description
1 polymer ?
#
loop_
_entity_poly.entity_id
_entity_poly.type
_entity_poly.pdbx_seq_one_letter_code
_entity_poly.pdbx_strand_id
1 'polypeptide(L)' 'MIYRLSVRAEADLAEIWVYSAEQWNLEQADRYIDVLLSRFDWLCNNPQLWKPRPDITEGLSTATRSRAT' A
#
# COMPACT_ATOMS: atom_id res chain seq x y z
N MET A 1 7.96 -0.84 -12.94
CA MET A 1 9.15 -1.24 -12.15
C MET A 1 8.71 -2.37 -11.24
N ILE A 2 9.49 -3.42 -11.05
CA ILE A 2 9.03 -4.62 -10.32
C ILE A 2 9.37 -4.44 -8.83
N TYR A 3 8.35 -4.27 -7.97
CA TYR A 3 8.53 -4.38 -6.51
C TYR A 3 8.25 -5.81 -6.05
N ARG A 4 8.77 -6.18 -4.87
CA ARG A 4 8.52 -7.48 -4.26
C ARG A 4 7.78 -7.27 -2.96
N LEU A 5 6.67 -7.98 -2.80
CA LEU A 5 5.96 -8.05 -1.55
C LEU A 5 6.50 -9.23 -0.74
N SER A 6 6.48 -9.08 0.59
CA SER A 6 6.68 -10.22 1.47
C SER A 6 5.39 -11.03 1.54
N VAL A 7 5.48 -12.31 1.91
CA VAL A 7 4.30 -13.17 2.11
C VAL A 7 3.30 -12.54 3.09
N ARG A 8 3.79 -11.83 4.12
CA ARG A 8 2.93 -11.11 5.06
C ARG A 8 2.20 -9.94 4.40
N ALA A 9 2.89 -9.16 3.57
CA ALA A 9 2.27 -8.05 2.86
C ALA A 9 1.22 -8.51 1.83
N GLU A 10 1.41 -9.68 1.21
CA GLU A 10 0.39 -10.29 0.34
C GLU A 10 -0.84 -10.75 1.14
N ALA A 11 -0.62 -11.35 2.32
CA ALA A 11 -1.72 -11.69 3.24
C ALA A 11 -2.47 -10.45 3.72
N ASP A 12 -1.77 -9.36 4.06
CA ASP A 12 -2.38 -8.10 4.45
C ASP A 12 -3.30 -7.55 3.34
N LEU A 13 -2.88 -7.62 2.07
CA LEU A 13 -3.71 -7.22 0.94
C LEU A 13 -4.96 -8.10 0.80
N ALA A 14 -4.84 -9.41 1.01
CA ALA A 14 -5.97 -10.32 0.97
C ALA A 14 -6.98 -10.02 2.10
N GLU A 15 -6.51 -9.77 3.33
CA GLU A 15 -7.35 -9.38 4.46
C GLU A 15 -8.08 -8.05 4.20
N ILE A 16 -7.37 -7.06 3.64
CA ILE A 16 -7.96 -5.76 3.24
C ILE A 16 -9.07 -5.98 2.19
N TRP A 17 -8.84 -6.84 1.21
CA TRP A 17 -9.83 -7.14 0.16
C TRP A 17 -11.06 -7.82 0.76
N VAL A 18 -10.88 -8.86 1.59
CA VAL A 18 -11.99 -9.58 2.25
C VAL A 18 -12.83 -8.63 3.08
N TYR A 19 -12.18 -7.82 3.92
CA TYR A 19 -12.87 -6.80 4.72
C TYR A 19 -13.66 -5.83 3.82
N SER A 20 -13.04 -5.33 2.75
CA SER A 20 -13.70 -4.37 1.84
C SER A 20 -14.89 -4.98 1.09
N ALA A 21 -14.79 -6.26 0.73
CA ALA A 21 -15.86 -7.01 0.07
C ALA A 21 -17.07 -7.19 0.99
N GLU A 22 -16.82 -7.52 2.27
CA GLU A 22 -17.85 -7.66 3.29
C GLU A 22 -18.54 -6.33 3.63
N GLN A 23 -17.79 -5.23 3.66
CA GLN A 23 -18.35 -3.92 4.06
C GLN A 23 -19.11 -3.21 2.95
N TRP A 24 -18.66 -3.32 1.69
CA TRP A 24 -19.22 -2.50 0.60
C TRP A 24 -19.71 -3.33 -0.58
N ASN A 25 -18.85 -4.18 -1.14
CA ASN A 25 -19.09 -5.19 -2.18
C ASN A 25 -17.77 -5.56 -2.88
N LEU A 26 -17.81 -6.57 -3.75
CA LEU A 26 -16.66 -7.04 -4.53
C LEU A 26 -16.04 -5.95 -5.41
N GLU A 27 -16.86 -5.14 -6.10
CA GLU A 27 -16.35 -4.08 -6.99
C GLU A 27 -15.54 -3.03 -6.21
N GLN A 28 -15.99 -2.69 -5.00
CA GLN A 28 -15.30 -1.76 -4.13
C GLN A 28 -14.01 -2.35 -3.55
N ALA A 29 -13.99 -3.66 -3.28
CA ALA A 29 -12.79 -4.37 -2.85
C ALA A 29 -11.71 -4.39 -3.93
N ASP A 30 -12.10 -4.74 -5.17
CA ASP A 30 -11.21 -4.74 -6.33
C ASP A 30 -10.62 -3.34 -6.55
N ARG A 31 -11.48 -2.31 -6.57
CA ARG A 31 -11.06 -0.91 -6.70
C ARG A 31 -10.06 -0.50 -5.61
N TYR A 32 -10.26 -0.96 -4.37
CA TYR A 32 -9.38 -0.57 -3.27
C TYR A 32 -7.99 -1.19 -3.43
N ILE A 33 -7.91 -2.45 -3.85
CA ILE A 33 -6.63 -3.12 -4.15
C ILE A 33 -5.95 -2.47 -5.35
N ASP A 34 -6.66 -2.19 -6.43
CA ASP A 34 -6.09 -1.52 -7.61
C ASP A 34 -5.46 -0.16 -7.26
N VAL A 35 -6.10 0.61 -6.37
CA VAL A 35 -5.57 1.89 -5.89
C VAL A 35 -4.30 1.70 -5.06
N LEU A 36 -4.24 0.67 -4.21
CA LEU A 36 -3.04 0.34 -3.43
C LEU A 36 -1.88 -0.08 -4.34
N LEU A 37 -2.13 -0.96 -5.31
CA LEU A 37 -1.10 -1.43 -6.25
C LEU A 37 -0.59 -0.29 -7.13
N SER A 38 -1.49 0.54 -7.66
CA SER A 38 -1.13 1.76 -8.40
C SER A 38 -0.28 2.71 -7.55
N ARG A 39 -0.56 2.77 -6.24
CA ARG A 39 0.21 3.59 -5.32
C ARG A 39 1.61 3.01 -5.09
N PHE A 40 1.78 1.70 -5.00
CA PHE A 40 3.10 1.07 -4.90
C PHE A 40 3.95 1.38 -6.14
N ASP A 41 3.37 1.27 -7.32
CA ASP A 41 4.04 1.66 -8.57
C ASP A 41 4.48 3.12 -8.56
N TRP A 42 3.59 4.03 -8.14
CA TRP A 42 3.93 5.44 -8.03
C TRP A 42 5.04 5.69 -7.00
N LEU A 43 5.03 4.99 -5.87
CA LEU A 43 6.04 5.12 -4.83
C LEU A 43 7.41 4.67 -5.31
N CYS A 44 7.48 3.56 -6.06
CA CYS A 44 8.71 3.09 -6.68
C CYS A 44 9.33 4.11 -7.64
N ASN A 45 8.50 4.94 -8.28
CA ASN A 45 8.96 6.03 -9.16
C ASN A 45 9.25 7.35 -8.42
N ASN A 46 8.93 7.46 -7.13
CA ASN A 46 9.10 8.68 -6.33
C ASN A 46 9.75 8.42 -4.95
N PRO A 47 10.95 7.81 -4.90
CA PRO A 47 11.61 7.46 -3.64
C PRO A 47 11.94 8.68 -2.75
N GLN A 48 12.13 9.86 -3.33
CA GLN A 48 12.40 11.11 -2.61
C GLN A 48 11.25 11.57 -1.71
N LEU A 49 10.04 11.02 -1.91
CA LEU A 49 8.86 11.34 -1.09
C LEU A 49 8.67 10.38 0.08
N TRP A 50 9.54 9.37 0.19
CA TRP A 50 9.51 8.41 1.27
C TRP A 50 10.08 9.06 2.53
N LYS A 51 9.42 8.85 3.67
CA LYS A 51 9.88 9.37 4.96
C LYS A 51 10.68 8.29 5.67
N PRO A 52 12.01 8.44 5.84
CA PRO A 52 12.81 7.46 6.56
C PRO A 52 12.35 7.38 8.02
N ARG A 53 12.35 6.17 8.57
CA ARG A 53 11.93 5.86 9.94
C ARG A 53 13.02 5.10 10.70
N PRO A 54 14.21 5.72 10.88
CA PRO A 54 15.28 5.10 11.66
C PRO A 54 14.89 4.92 13.14
N ASP A 55 13.87 5.63 13.61
CA ASP A 55 13.27 5.47 14.94
C ASP A 55 12.64 4.08 15.15
N ILE A 56 12.24 3.39 14.08
CA ILE A 56 11.71 2.03 14.12
C ILE A 56 12.79 1.03 13.73
N THR A 57 13.40 1.20 12.56
CA THR A 57 14.42 0.31 12.02
C THR A 57 15.23 1.04 10.95
N GLU A 58 16.55 0.83 10.95
CA GLU A 58 17.41 1.41 9.93
C GLU A 58 17.06 0.88 8.53
N GLY A 59 16.99 1.77 7.53
CA GLY A 59 16.55 1.44 6.18
C GLY A 59 15.03 1.32 5.99
N LEU A 60 14.22 1.42 7.05
CA LEU A 60 12.77 1.48 6.93
C LEU A 60 12.34 2.89 6.48
N SER A 61 11.43 2.94 5.51
CA SER A 61 10.76 4.16 5.11
C SER A 61 9.25 3.98 5.08
N THR A 62 8.53 5.06 5.30
CA THR A 62 7.06 5.08 5.25
C THR A 62 6.60 6.09 4.21
N ALA A 63 5.46 5.79 3.58
CA ALA A 63 4.79 6.72 2.70
C ALA A 63 3.32 6.78 3.07
N THR A 64 2.84 7.97 3.41
CA THR A 64 1.43 8.20 3.69
C THR A 64 0.86 9.06 2.57
N ARG A 65 -0.35 8.75 2.13
CA ARG A 65 -1.11 9.69 1.31
C ARG A 65 -1.61 10.80 2.23
N SER A 66 -0.97 11.96 2.21
CA SER A 66 -1.59 13.17 2.77
C SER A 66 -2.84 13.49 1.95
N ARG A 67 -3.99 13.66 2.61
CA ARG A 67 -5.13 14.32 1.96
C ARG A 67 -4.65 15.73 1.62
N ALA A 68 -4.47 16.02 0.33
CA ALA A 68 -4.63 17.40 -0.12
C ALA A 68 -6.12 17.69 0.10
N THR A 69 -6.39 18.48 1.13
CA THR A 69 -7.68 19.16 1.36
C THR A 69 -8.08 19.95 0.13
#